data_AF-A0A356QFP0-F1
#
_entry.id   AF-A0A356QFP0-F1
#
_cell.length_a   1.000
_cell.length_b   1.000
_cell.length_c   1.000
_cell.angle_alpha   90.00
_cell.angle_beta   90.00
_cell.angle_gamma   90.00
#
_symmetry.space_group_name_H-M   'P 1'
#
loop_
_entity.id
_entity.type
_entity.pdbx_description
1 polymer ?
#
loop_
_entity_poly.entity_id
_entity_poly.type
_entity_poly.pdbx_seq_one_letter_code
_entity_poly.pdbx_strand_id
1 'polypeptide(L)'
;YIRALLDELDYVGVLALELFQTRDGSLLANEMAPRVHNSGHWTMDGAVTSQFENHLRAVQGLPLGATNAIAPTCMVNVIGLEGDNAALLAIADTHLHRYDKAERPGRKLAHVNVVASSHAELLEKVRACQALIPDAPPVEWSFESTL
;
A
#
# COMPACT_ATOMS: atom_id res chain seq x y z
N TYR A 1 -8.29 -12.98 13.99
CA TYR A 1 -9.23 -11.92 13.58
C TYR A 1 -9.81 -12.15 12.19
N ILE A 2 -9.04 -12.04 11.11
CA ILE A 2 -9.62 -11.93 9.75
C ILE A 2 -10.51 -13.11 9.32
N ARG A 3 -10.12 -14.37 9.58
CA ARG A 3 -10.95 -15.54 9.22
C ARG A 3 -12.32 -15.52 9.91
N ALA A 4 -12.33 -15.25 11.23
CA ALA A 4 -13.58 -15.17 11.99
C ALA A 4 -14.53 -14.08 11.45
N LEU A 5 -14.00 -12.94 11.00
CA LEU A 5 -14.82 -11.90 10.36
C LEU A 5 -15.38 -12.36 9.01
N LEU A 6 -14.57 -13.03 8.19
CA LEU A 6 -15.03 -13.53 6.90
C LEU A 6 -16.12 -14.59 7.06
N ASP A 7 -15.94 -15.52 7.99
CA ASP A 7 -16.88 -16.61 8.26
C ASP A 7 -18.21 -16.07 8.84
N GLU A 8 -18.15 -15.16 9.81
CA GLU A 8 -19.37 -14.60 10.45
C GLU A 8 -20.20 -13.73 9.49
N LEU A 9 -19.54 -13.05 8.55
CA LEU A 9 -20.20 -12.18 7.57
C LEU A 9 -20.59 -12.92 6.28
N ASP A 10 -20.27 -14.21 6.16
CA ASP A 10 -20.36 -14.97 4.90
C ASP A 10 -19.76 -14.19 3.72
N TYR A 11 -18.55 -13.67 3.94
CA TYR A 11 -18.02 -12.56 3.16
C TYR A 11 -17.41 -13.01 1.83
N VAL A 12 -17.75 -12.30 0.74
CA VAL A 12 -17.18 -12.50 -0.59
C VAL A 12 -16.44 -11.23 -1.05
N GLY A 13 -15.17 -11.39 -1.42
CA GLY A 13 -14.33 -10.30 -1.92
C GLY A 13 -13.07 -10.10 -1.10
N VAL A 14 -12.57 -8.87 -1.12
CA VAL A 14 -11.45 -8.41 -0.29
C VAL A 14 -12.01 -7.64 0.88
N LEU A 15 -11.50 -7.96 2.07
CA LEU A 15 -11.76 -7.24 3.31
C LEU A 15 -10.41 -6.83 3.92
N ALA A 16 -10.27 -5.55 4.24
CA ALA A 16 -9.13 -5.05 4.98
C ALA A 16 -9.49 -4.88 6.45
N LEU A 17 -8.58 -5.29 7.33
CA LEU A 17 -8.69 -5.10 8.77
C LEU A 17 -7.45 -4.32 9.23
N GLU A 18 -7.68 -3.14 9.77
CA GLU A 18 -6.64 -2.34 10.39
C GLU A 18 -6.49 -2.72 11.86
N LEU A 19 -5.24 -2.85 12.30
CA LEU A 19 -4.89 -3.26 13.65
C LEU A 19 -3.93 -2.24 14.26
N PHE A 20 -4.11 -1.94 15.54
CA PHE A 20 -3.06 -1.36 16.35
C PHE A 20 -2.22 -2.49 16.95
N GLN A 21 -0.90 -2.37 16.86
CA GLN A 21 0.02 -3.22 17.62
C GLN A 21 0.44 -2.47 18.89
N THR A 22 0.15 -3.06 20.05
CA THR A 22 0.55 -2.49 21.35
C THR A 22 2.00 -2.83 21.67
N ARG A 23 2.58 -2.15 22.66
CA ARG A 23 4.00 -2.32 23.06
C ARG A 23 4.35 -3.74 23.52
N ASP A 24 3.39 -4.47 24.07
CA ASP A 24 3.51 -5.88 24.48
C ASP A 24 3.26 -6.86 23.32
N GLY A 25 3.07 -6.36 22.10
CA GLY A 25 2.87 -7.16 20.89
C GLY A 25 1.42 -7.61 20.67
N SER A 26 0.47 -7.25 21.54
CA SER A 26 -0.94 -7.55 21.32
C SER A 26 -1.49 -6.77 20.11
N LEU A 27 -2.53 -7.31 19.48
CA LEU A 27 -3.19 -6.70 18.32
C LEU A 27 -4.62 -6.31 18.70
N LEU A 28 -4.95 -5.04 18.49
CA LEU A 28 -6.28 -4.49 18.71
C LEU A 28 -6.91 -4.10 17.38
N ALA A 29 -8.14 -4.56 17.11
CA ALA A 29 -8.86 -4.15 15.93
C ALA A 29 -9.18 -2.64 15.99
N ASN A 30 -8.80 -1.90 14.96
CA ASN A 30 -9.12 -0.49 14.80
C ASN A 30 -10.41 -0.35 13.96
N GLU A 31 -10.31 -0.69 12.68
CA GLU A 31 -11.42 -0.61 11.74
C GLU A 31 -11.35 -1.73 10.70
N MET A 32 -12.48 -1.98 10.03
CA MET A 32 -12.53 -2.85 8.86
C MET A 32 -13.11 -2.11 7.66
N ALA A 33 -12.61 -2.42 6.47
CA ALA A 33 -13.12 -1.93 5.21
C ALA A 33 -13.55 -3.13 4.33
N PRO A 34 -14.86 -3.29 4.04
CA PRO A 34 -15.37 -4.35 3.17
C PRO A 34 -15.15 -4.00 1.69
N ARG A 35 -13.90 -3.78 1.31
CA ARG A 35 -13.45 -3.43 -0.04
C ARG A 35 -11.94 -3.58 -0.16
N VAL A 36 -11.44 -3.46 -1.38
CA VAL A 36 -10.02 -3.11 -1.61
C VAL A 36 -9.64 -1.86 -0.83
N HIS A 37 -8.39 -1.82 -0.37
CA HIS A 37 -7.92 -0.83 0.59
C HIS A 37 -6.63 -0.14 0.16
N ASN A 38 -6.44 1.10 0.61
CA ASN A 38 -5.26 1.89 0.26
C ASN A 38 -3.97 1.18 0.66
N SER A 39 -3.94 0.61 1.87
CA SER A 39 -2.79 -0.13 2.38
C SER A 39 -2.42 -1.38 1.56
N GLY A 40 -3.29 -1.85 0.66
CA GLY A 40 -3.01 -2.95 -0.26
C GLY A 40 -2.55 -2.51 -1.65
N HIS A 41 -2.42 -1.21 -1.95
CA HIS A 41 -2.10 -0.76 -3.32
C HIS A 41 -0.72 -1.23 -3.81
N TRP A 42 0.21 -1.49 -2.89
CA TRP A 42 1.51 -2.10 -3.21
C TRP A 42 1.38 -3.43 -3.95
N THR A 43 0.27 -4.17 -3.77
CA THR A 43 0.05 -5.47 -4.41
C THR A 43 -0.10 -5.39 -5.93
N MET A 44 -0.28 -4.20 -6.51
CA MET A 44 -0.35 -4.02 -7.96
C MET A 44 0.99 -4.30 -8.65
N ASP A 45 2.12 -3.99 -8.00
CA ASP A 45 3.46 -4.19 -8.57
C ASP A 45 4.31 -5.13 -7.72
N GLY A 46 3.91 -5.40 -6.47
CA GLY A 46 4.70 -6.18 -5.52
C GLY A 46 4.21 -7.60 -5.23
N ALA A 47 3.05 -8.02 -5.76
CA ALA A 47 2.47 -9.33 -5.48
C ALA A 47 2.10 -10.09 -6.77
N VAL A 48 2.06 -11.43 -6.69
CA VAL A 48 1.68 -12.28 -7.82
C VAL A 48 0.27 -11.98 -8.33
N THR A 49 -0.66 -11.66 -7.42
CA THR A 49 -2.02 -11.26 -7.76
C THR A 49 -2.41 -10.05 -6.91
N SER A 50 -2.80 -8.95 -7.55
CA SER A 50 -3.19 -7.74 -6.83
C SER A 50 -4.48 -7.94 -6.05
N GLN A 51 -4.69 -7.11 -5.01
CA GLN A 51 -5.96 -7.10 -4.28
C GLN A 51 -7.17 -6.84 -5.20
N PHE A 52 -6.98 -6.07 -6.28
CA PHE A 52 -8.05 -5.71 -7.21
C PHE A 52 -8.44 -6.91 -8.05
N GLU A 53 -7.45 -7.63 -8.59
CA GLU A 53 -7.71 -8.85 -9.34
C GLU A 53 -8.36 -9.91 -8.43
N ASN A 54 -7.82 -10.14 -7.23
CA ASN A 54 -8.39 -11.13 -6.31
C ASN A 54 -9.78 -10.73 -5.80
N HIS A 55 -10.06 -9.44 -5.63
CA HIS A 55 -11.42 -8.96 -5.35
C HIS A 55 -12.38 -9.36 -6.48
N LEU A 56 -11.99 -9.10 -7.73
CA LEU A 56 -12.80 -9.46 -8.91
C LEU A 56 -12.96 -10.97 -9.06
N ARG A 57 -11.91 -11.77 -8.83
CA ARG A 57 -11.98 -13.24 -8.90
C ARG A 57 -12.93 -13.78 -7.85
N ALA A 58 -12.86 -13.28 -6.62
CA ALA A 58 -13.75 -13.68 -5.53
C ALA A 58 -15.23 -13.40 -5.84
N VAL A 59 -15.58 -12.19 -6.24
CA VAL A 59 -16.99 -11.82 -6.52
C VAL A 59 -17.57 -12.54 -7.74
N GLN A 60 -16.72 -13.05 -8.64
CA GLN A 60 -17.13 -13.83 -9.80
C GLN A 60 -17.11 -15.35 -9.55
N GLY A 61 -16.72 -15.81 -8.35
CA GLY A 61 -16.59 -17.24 -8.05
C GLY A 61 -15.46 -17.93 -8.82
N LEU A 62 -14.47 -17.17 -9.30
CA LEU A 62 -13.29 -17.71 -9.97
C LEU A 62 -12.25 -18.19 -8.94
N PRO A 63 -11.38 -19.15 -9.28
CA PRO A 63 -10.26 -19.53 -8.40
C PRO A 63 -9.45 -18.30 -8.03
N LEU A 64 -9.04 -18.14 -6.77
CA LEU A 64 -8.20 -17.02 -6.35
C LEU A 64 -6.75 -17.17 -6.86
N GLY A 65 -6.09 -16.05 -7.07
CA GLY A 65 -4.68 -16.00 -7.44
C GLY A 65 -3.76 -16.00 -6.23
N ALA A 66 -2.52 -16.44 -6.43
CA ALA A 66 -1.51 -16.49 -5.38
C ALA A 66 -1.20 -15.08 -4.85
N THR A 67 -1.03 -14.95 -3.54
CA THR A 67 -0.81 -13.68 -2.84
C THR A 67 0.64 -13.46 -2.42
N ASN A 68 1.55 -14.32 -2.86
CA ASN A 68 2.98 -14.18 -2.56
C ASN A 68 3.49 -12.81 -3.03
N ALA A 69 4.26 -12.14 -2.17
CA ALA A 69 5.05 -11.00 -2.58
C ALA A 69 6.13 -11.46 -3.55
N ILE A 70 6.35 -10.70 -4.62
CA ILE A 70 7.38 -10.95 -5.65
C ILE A 70 8.71 -10.30 -5.22
N ALA A 71 8.64 -9.11 -4.61
CA ALA A 71 9.79 -8.34 -4.15
C ALA A 71 9.41 -7.40 -2.99
N PRO A 72 10.38 -6.97 -2.15
CA PRO A 72 10.19 -5.85 -1.23
C PRO A 72 9.56 -4.65 -1.94
N THR A 73 8.41 -4.20 -1.44
CA THR A 73 7.64 -3.13 -2.07
C THR A 73 7.07 -2.19 -1.01
N CYS A 74 7.21 -0.88 -1.21
CA CYS A 74 6.61 0.15 -0.39
C CYS A 74 5.68 1.00 -1.25
N MET A 75 4.50 1.31 -0.74
CA MET A 75 3.57 2.24 -1.39
C MET A 75 3.60 3.58 -0.67
N VAL A 76 3.82 4.66 -1.43
CA VAL A 76 3.85 6.03 -0.95
C VAL A 76 2.68 6.80 -1.58
N ASN A 77 1.80 7.38 -0.75
CA ASN A 77 0.71 8.21 -1.27
C ASN A 77 1.25 9.57 -1.74
N VAL A 78 0.66 10.10 -2.82
CA VAL A 78 0.85 11.49 -3.25
C VAL A 78 -0.43 12.27 -2.90
N ILE A 79 -0.29 13.27 -2.02
CA ILE A 79 -1.42 13.96 -1.39
C ILE A 79 -1.29 15.47 -1.60
N GLY A 80 -2.39 16.12 -1.98
CA GLY A 80 -2.46 17.58 -2.05
C GLY A 80 -1.95 18.13 -3.38
N LEU A 81 -0.69 17.86 -3.67
CA LEU A 81 0.08 18.31 -4.83
C LEU A 81 0.79 17.12 -5.47
N GLU A 82 0.88 17.10 -6.81
CA GLU A 82 1.39 15.95 -7.54
C GLU A 82 2.91 15.92 -7.63
N GLY A 83 3.56 17.08 -7.70
CA GLY A 83 5.02 17.19 -7.84
C GLY A 83 5.51 16.91 -9.27
N ASP A 84 6.79 16.53 -9.41
CA ASP A 84 7.39 16.19 -10.70
C ASP A 84 7.31 14.68 -10.98
N ASN A 85 6.34 14.30 -11.78
CA ASN A 85 6.12 12.91 -12.20
C ASN A 85 7.31 12.32 -12.95
N ALA A 86 8.03 13.11 -13.75
CA ALA A 86 9.17 12.61 -14.51
C ALA A 86 10.34 12.29 -13.58
N ALA A 87 10.56 13.12 -12.56
CA ALA A 87 11.56 12.86 -11.53
C ALA A 87 11.22 11.61 -10.71
N LEU A 88 9.96 11.41 -10.32
CA LEU A 88 9.52 10.20 -9.64
C LEU A 88 9.80 8.94 -10.47
N LEU A 89 9.40 8.95 -11.74
CA LEU A 89 9.62 7.83 -12.68
C LEU A 89 11.09 7.60 -13.04
N ALA A 90 11.98 8.56 -12.79
CA ALA A 90 13.42 8.38 -12.99
C ALA A 90 14.06 7.52 -11.90
N ILE A 91 13.40 7.32 -10.75
CA ILE A 91 13.85 6.36 -9.73
C ILE A 91 13.59 4.95 -10.25
N ALA A 92 14.64 4.15 -10.35
CA ALA A 92 14.56 2.78 -10.84
C ALA A 92 13.54 1.93 -10.05
N ASP A 93 12.74 1.15 -10.78
CA ASP A 93 11.70 0.25 -10.25
C ASP A 93 10.63 0.97 -9.42
N THR A 94 10.25 2.19 -9.84
CA THR A 94 9.08 2.90 -9.32
C THR A 94 7.93 2.89 -10.30
N HIS A 95 6.72 2.80 -9.77
CA HIS A 95 5.48 2.69 -10.53
C HIS A 95 4.53 3.77 -10.04
N LEU A 96 4.35 4.84 -10.83
CA LEU A 96 3.43 5.93 -10.53
C LEU A 96 2.01 5.59 -11.02
N HIS A 97 1.06 5.56 -10.10
CA HIS A 97 -0.35 5.28 -10.35
C HIS A 97 -1.20 6.54 -10.11
N ARG A 98 -1.45 7.29 -11.18
CA ARG A 98 -2.23 8.53 -11.13
C ARG A 98 -3.73 8.24 -11.12
N TYR A 99 -4.49 9.01 -10.34
CA TYR A 99 -5.96 8.88 -10.29
C TYR A 99 -6.70 9.91 -11.16
N ASP A 100 -5.97 10.72 -11.93
CA ASP A 100 -6.50 11.78 -12.80
C ASP A 100 -7.47 12.72 -12.05
N LYS A 101 -7.01 13.21 -10.89
CA LYS A 101 -7.76 14.11 -10.00
C LYS A 101 -7.08 15.46 -9.94
N ALA A 102 -7.86 16.54 -10.01
CA ALA A 102 -7.35 17.88 -9.76
C ALA A 102 -6.82 18.03 -8.32
N GLU A 103 -5.72 18.78 -8.20
CA GLU A 103 -5.05 19.12 -6.95
C GLU A 103 -5.97 19.87 -5.99
N ARG A 104 -5.90 19.51 -4.70
CA ARG A 104 -6.53 20.24 -3.58
C ARG A 104 -5.93 19.73 -2.27
N PRO A 105 -5.81 20.56 -1.23
CA PRO A 105 -5.29 20.15 0.07
C PRO A 105 -5.93 18.86 0.60
N GLY A 106 -5.09 17.91 1.03
CA GLY A 106 -5.52 16.63 1.61
C GLY A 106 -6.10 15.60 0.64
N ARG A 107 -6.17 15.87 -0.67
CA ARG A 107 -6.69 14.89 -1.64
C ARG A 107 -5.61 13.91 -2.05
N LYS A 108 -5.94 12.61 -2.05
CA LYS A 108 -5.12 11.58 -2.70
C LYS A 108 -5.19 11.74 -4.21
N LEU A 109 -4.06 12.04 -4.83
CA LEU A 109 -3.92 12.31 -6.27
C LEU A 109 -3.32 11.12 -7.02
N ALA A 110 -2.38 10.43 -6.37
CA ALA A 110 -1.71 9.26 -6.90
C ALA A 110 -1.17 8.40 -5.74
N HIS A 111 -0.55 7.29 -6.09
CA HIS A 111 0.45 6.64 -5.25
C HIS A 111 1.63 6.18 -6.10
N VAL A 112 2.77 5.98 -5.46
CA VAL A 112 3.96 5.40 -6.06
C VAL A 112 4.23 4.08 -5.37
N ASN A 113 4.31 2.99 -6.13
CA ASN A 113 4.88 1.74 -5.64
C ASN A 113 6.37 1.75 -5.94
N VAL A 114 7.19 1.64 -4.90
CA VAL A 114 8.65 1.54 -4.97
C VAL A 114 9.01 0.08 -4.75
N VAL A 115 9.65 -0.53 -5.74
CA VAL A 115 10.07 -1.94 -5.72
C VAL A 115 11.59 -2.00 -5.61
N ALA A 116 12.12 -2.98 -4.88
CA ALA A 116 13.55 -3.15 -4.72
C ALA A 116 13.94 -4.62 -4.58
N SER A 117 15.21 -4.94 -4.82
CA SER A 117 15.74 -6.30 -4.66
C SER A 117 15.99 -6.67 -3.19
N SER A 118 16.10 -5.67 -2.32
CA SER A 118 16.34 -5.85 -0.89
C SER A 118 15.61 -4.79 -0.06
N HIS A 119 15.43 -5.06 1.23
CA HIS A 119 14.86 -4.06 2.15
C HIS A 119 15.74 -2.83 2.30
N ALA A 120 17.08 -2.98 2.33
CA ALA A 120 18.00 -1.85 2.44
C ALA A 120 17.85 -0.88 1.25
N GLU A 121 17.86 -1.43 0.03
CA GLU A 121 17.63 -0.66 -1.19
C GLU A 121 16.23 -0.02 -1.20
N LEU A 122 15.21 -0.73 -0.72
CA LEU A 122 13.85 -0.19 -0.62
C LEU A 122 13.81 1.09 0.23
N LEU A 123 14.44 1.08 1.41
CA LEU A 123 14.45 2.24 2.30
C LEU A 123 15.16 3.45 1.66
N GLU A 124 16.26 3.22 0.94
CA GLU A 124 16.96 4.28 0.19
C GLU A 124 16.09 4.87 -0.92
N LYS A 125 15.46 4.01 -1.74
CA LYS A 125 14.57 4.45 -2.81
C LYS A 125 13.33 5.18 -2.28
N VAL A 126 12.76 4.74 -1.16
CA VAL A 126 11.61 5.43 -0.54
C VAL A 126 12.01 6.82 -0.06
N ARG A 127 13.19 6.99 0.55
CA ARG A 127 13.70 8.33 0.92
C ARG A 127 13.85 9.23 -0.31
N ALA A 128 14.41 8.70 -1.41
CA ALA A 128 14.54 9.43 -2.67
C ALA A 128 13.17 9.80 -3.26
N CYS A 129 12.22 8.87 -3.26
CA CYS A 129 10.85 9.10 -3.73
C CYS A 129 10.14 10.18 -2.90
N GLN A 130 10.24 10.10 -1.58
CA GLN A 130 9.56 11.03 -0.69
C GLN A 130 10.13 12.45 -0.81
N ALA A 131 11.44 12.60 -1.01
CA ALA A 131 12.08 13.90 -1.22
C ALA A 131 11.56 14.64 -2.48
N LEU A 132 10.92 13.93 -3.41
CA LEU A 132 10.30 14.49 -4.62
C LEU A 132 8.81 14.78 -4.45
N ILE A 133 8.17 14.31 -3.36
CA ILE A 133 6.74 14.53 -3.10
C ILE A 133 6.58 15.84 -2.31
N PRO A 134 5.83 16.83 -2.83
CA PRO A 134 5.60 18.07 -2.12
C PRO A 134 4.91 17.87 -0.77
N ASP A 135 5.29 18.64 0.23
CA ASP A 135 4.74 18.62 1.60
C ASP A 135 4.79 17.26 2.30
N ALA A 136 5.56 16.30 1.80
CA ALA A 136 5.74 15.03 2.47
C ALA A 136 6.47 15.23 3.82
N PRO A 137 5.98 14.62 4.92
CA PRO A 137 6.67 14.67 6.20
C PRO A 137 8.03 13.95 6.08
N PRO A 138 9.01 14.19 6.96
CA PRO A 138 10.23 13.39 6.99
C PRO A 138 9.95 11.89 7.09
N VAL A 139 10.74 11.04 6.41
CA VAL A 139 10.66 9.59 6.59
C VAL A 139 11.03 9.25 8.04
N GLU A 140 10.09 8.64 8.75
CA GLU A 140 10.34 8.02 10.04
C GLU A 140 9.90 6.55 9.98
N TRP A 141 10.80 5.66 10.38
CA TRP A 141 10.53 4.23 10.42
C TRP A 141 10.23 3.79 11.84
N SER A 142 9.09 3.12 12.04
CA SER A 142 8.67 2.66 13.37
C SER A 142 9.61 1.64 14.01
N PHE A 143 10.52 1.05 13.24
CA PHE A 143 11.54 0.11 13.72
C PHE A 143 12.89 0.78 14.03
N GLU A 144 13.11 2.03 13.61
CA GLU A 144 14.31 2.80 13.95
C GLU A 144 14.17 3.48 15.32
N SER A 145 12.96 3.82 15.75
CA SER A 145 12.66 4.50 17.02
C SER A 145 12.57 3.56 18.24
N THR A 146 13.15 2.36 18.13
CA THR A 146 13.17 1.32 19.19
C THR A 146 14.51 1.14 19.90
N LEU A 147 15.33 2.20 19.96
CA LEU A 147 16.50 2.29 20.85
C LEU A 147 16.23 3.25 22.02
#